data_AF-A0A6L5X6F2-F1
#
_entry.id   AF-A0A6L5X6F2-F1
#
_cell.length_a   1.000
_cell.length_b   1.000
_cell.length_c   1.000
_cell.angle_alpha   90.00
_cell.angle_beta   90.00
_cell.angle_gamma   90.00
#
_symmetry.space_group_name_H-M   'P 1'
#
loop_
_entity.id
_entity.type
_entity.pdbx_description
1 polymer ?
#
loop_
_entity_poly.entity_id
_entity_poly.type
_entity_poly.pdbx_seq_one_letter_code
_entity_poly.pdbx_strand_id
1 'polypeptide(L)'
;MTHQVLQRLLWHRPVPQMRGYKIESDAGSNVSNAIEAWNEENPDKQITLIYSDADLSVWFEHIVDGTSDFRIDDKPIFDTYKKDFGFKLQGTPLPEDVSEQIFTADLSAYFLFPMTDQGAALRDEIDQVLVKLQEDGTLKKLSEQFFGADHSPDASRWRRQSTEFISSVMQ
;
A
#
# COMPACT_ATOMS: atom_id res chain seq x y z
N MET A 1 -6.47 -0.73 -6.16
CA MET A 1 -5.25 -1.58 -6.19
C MET A 1 -5.56 -2.87 -5.43
N THR A 2 -5.09 -4.03 -5.90
CA THR A 2 -5.31 -5.32 -5.22
C THR A 2 -4.03 -5.67 -4.45
N HIS A 3 -4.13 -5.86 -3.14
CA HIS A 3 -2.99 -6.20 -2.27
C HIS A 3 -2.72 -7.70 -2.27
N GLN A 4 -1.47 -8.10 -2.03
CA GLN A 4 -1.09 -9.50 -1.88
C GLN A 4 -0.42 -9.78 -0.55
N VAL A 5 -0.75 -10.95 0.01
CA VAL A 5 0.01 -11.60 1.08
C VAL A 5 1.06 -12.48 0.42
N LEU A 6 2.31 -12.30 0.81
CA LEU A 6 3.47 -13.02 0.29
C LEU A 6 3.89 -14.09 1.29
N GLN A 7 4.05 -15.33 0.86
CA GLN A 7 4.47 -16.44 1.74
C GLN A 7 5.61 -17.24 1.09
N ARG A 8 6.40 -17.91 1.94
CA ARG A 8 7.37 -18.94 1.51
C ARG A 8 6.64 -20.08 0.77
N LEU A 9 7.37 -20.83 -0.06
CA LEU A 9 6.93 -21.98 -0.90
C LEU A 9 6.16 -23.14 -0.20
N LEU A 10 5.74 -22.98 1.05
CA LEU A 10 5.08 -24.00 1.87
C LEU A 10 3.62 -23.61 2.21
N TRP A 11 2.72 -23.96 1.27
CA TRP A 11 1.28 -24.29 1.47
C TRP A 11 0.20 -23.20 1.62
N HIS A 12 -1.01 -23.55 1.17
CA HIS A 12 -2.24 -22.75 1.03
C HIS A 12 -3.02 -22.44 2.33
N ARG A 13 -2.43 -21.77 3.33
CA ARG A 13 -3.20 -21.38 4.53
C ARG A 13 -3.70 -19.94 4.46
N PRO A 14 -5.01 -19.70 4.71
CA PRO A 14 -5.55 -18.35 4.74
C PRO A 14 -4.99 -17.58 5.94
N VAL A 15 -4.83 -16.26 5.77
CA VAL A 15 -4.29 -15.28 6.74
C VAL A 15 -4.79 -15.46 8.19
N PRO A 16 -6.06 -15.84 8.47
CA PRO A 16 -6.55 -16.03 9.83
C PRO A 16 -5.90 -17.16 10.66
N GLN A 17 -4.93 -17.91 10.12
CA GLN A 17 -4.19 -18.97 10.83
C GLN A 17 -2.74 -18.59 11.19
N MET A 18 -2.32 -17.33 11.04
CA MET A 18 -0.93 -16.85 11.17
C MET A 18 -0.42 -16.67 12.61
N ARG A 19 -0.98 -17.34 13.61
CA ARG A 19 -0.50 -17.24 15.00
C ARG A 19 0.99 -17.59 15.07
N GLY A 20 1.79 -16.66 15.61
CA GLY A 20 3.23 -16.83 15.78
C GLY A 20 4.06 -16.60 14.51
N TYR A 21 3.45 -16.14 13.41
CA TYR A 21 4.18 -15.78 12.20
C TYR A 21 4.87 -14.43 12.40
N LYS A 22 5.97 -14.22 11.68
CA LYS A 22 6.78 -13.02 11.71
C LYS A 22 6.60 -12.19 10.45
N ILE A 23 6.40 -10.90 10.63
CA ILE A 23 6.38 -9.90 9.55
C ILE A 23 7.35 -8.77 9.90
N GLU A 24 8.09 -8.32 8.90
CA GLU A 24 8.90 -7.11 9.00
C GLU A 24 8.15 -5.92 8.42
N SER A 25 8.17 -4.78 9.11
CA SER A 25 7.60 -3.52 8.65
C SER A 25 8.33 -2.32 9.26
N ASP A 26 8.27 -1.18 8.59
CA ASP A 26 8.75 0.10 9.11
C ASP A 26 7.74 0.72 10.09
N ALA A 27 8.26 1.53 11.01
CA ALA A 27 7.46 2.21 12.02
C ALA A 27 6.56 3.28 11.40
N GLY A 28 5.26 3.23 11.70
CA GLY A 28 4.27 4.16 11.18
C GLY A 28 3.72 3.81 9.79
N SER A 29 4.12 2.67 9.22
CA SER A 29 3.49 2.12 8.03
C SER A 29 2.03 1.73 8.28
N ASN A 30 1.25 1.71 7.20
CA ASN A 30 -0.09 1.12 7.22
C ASN A 30 -0.09 -0.34 7.70
N VAL A 31 0.92 -1.12 7.33
CA VAL A 31 1.07 -2.53 7.73
C VAL A 31 1.42 -2.65 9.22
N SER A 32 2.35 -1.86 9.77
CA SER A 32 2.66 -1.93 11.21
C SER A 32 1.42 -1.60 12.05
N ASN A 33 0.73 -0.51 11.72
CA ASN A 33 -0.46 -0.06 12.44
C ASN A 33 -1.58 -1.11 12.39
N ALA A 34 -1.76 -1.74 11.23
CA ALA A 34 -2.73 -2.81 11.03
C ALA A 34 -2.44 -4.05 11.88
N ILE A 35 -1.18 -4.47 11.94
CA ILE A 35 -0.76 -5.65 12.70
C ILE A 35 -0.83 -5.39 14.21
N GLU A 36 -0.51 -4.18 14.65
CA GLU A 36 -0.70 -3.75 16.04
C GLU A 36 -2.17 -3.81 16.45
N ALA A 37 -3.06 -3.20 15.68
CA ALA A 37 -4.50 -3.25 15.93
C ALA A 37 -5.04 -4.70 15.95
N TRP A 38 -4.64 -5.52 14.98
CA TRP A 38 -4.99 -6.95 14.96
C TRP A 38 -4.54 -7.68 16.23
N ASN A 39 -3.31 -7.45 16.68
CA ASN A 39 -2.74 -8.10 17.85
C ASN A 39 -3.40 -7.68 19.16
N GLU A 40 -3.88 -6.44 19.25
CA GLU A 40 -4.67 -5.94 20.39
C GLU A 40 -6.03 -6.63 20.47
N GLU A 41 -6.71 -6.79 19.32
CA GLU A 41 -8.03 -7.43 19.25
C GLU A 41 -7.96 -8.97 19.32
N ASN A 42 -6.82 -9.58 18.98
CA ASN A 42 -6.64 -11.02 18.87
C ASN A 42 -5.43 -11.54 19.69
N PRO A 43 -5.46 -11.46 21.03
CA PRO A 43 -4.33 -11.83 21.89
C PRO A 43 -3.91 -13.31 21.79
N ASP A 44 -4.80 -14.20 21.33
CA ASP A 44 -4.52 -15.62 21.11
C ASP A 44 -4.00 -15.94 19.70
N LYS A 45 -3.96 -14.95 18.79
CA LYS A 45 -3.55 -15.08 17.38
C LYS A 45 -2.50 -14.04 16.99
N GLN A 46 -1.68 -13.63 17.94
CA GLN A 46 -0.67 -12.59 17.71
C GLN A 46 0.29 -12.96 16.58
N ILE A 47 0.61 -11.95 15.78
CA ILE A 47 1.64 -11.92 14.76
C ILE A 47 2.84 -11.18 15.37
N THR A 48 4.04 -11.73 15.22
CA THR A 48 5.27 -11.07 15.65
C THR A 48 5.65 -9.99 14.64
N LEU A 49 5.45 -8.73 15.00
CA LEU A 49 5.92 -7.59 14.22
C LEU A 49 7.39 -7.30 14.55
N ILE A 50 8.24 -7.32 13.53
CA ILE A 50 9.67 -6.99 13.61
C ILE A 50 9.86 -5.62 12.94
N TYR A 51 10.21 -4.63 13.73
CA TYR A 51 10.55 -3.31 13.20
C TYR A 51 11.93 -3.34 12.53
N SER A 52 11.99 -2.86 11.29
CA SER A 52 13.19 -2.88 10.44
C SER A 52 13.19 -1.67 9.52
N ASP A 53 14.36 -1.09 9.26
CA ASP A 53 14.57 -0.02 8.28
C ASP A 53 15.23 -0.55 6.99
N ALA A 54 15.24 -1.87 6.79
CA ALA A 54 15.85 -2.49 5.62
C ALA A 54 15.05 -2.23 4.34
N ASP A 55 15.74 -2.26 3.21
CA ASP A 55 15.10 -2.11 1.90
C ASP A 55 14.17 -3.30 1.58
N LEU A 56 13.14 -3.07 0.76
CA LEU A 56 12.16 -4.09 0.37
C LEU A 56 12.79 -5.35 -0.24
N SER A 57 13.90 -5.18 -1.00
CA SER A 57 14.64 -6.33 -1.55
C SER A 57 15.25 -7.21 -0.46
N VAL A 58 15.76 -6.61 0.62
CA VAL A 58 16.31 -7.33 1.78
C VAL A 58 15.19 -8.05 2.54
N TRP A 59 14.03 -7.41 2.73
CA TRP A 59 12.88 -8.10 3.32
C TRP A 59 12.42 -9.31 2.49
N PHE A 60 12.49 -9.25 1.16
CA PHE A 60 12.20 -10.41 0.32
C PHE A 60 13.24 -11.53 0.48
N GLU A 61 14.52 -11.19 0.68
CA GLU A 61 15.55 -12.16 1.05
C GLU A 61 15.27 -12.81 2.41
N HIS A 62 14.81 -12.03 3.40
CA HIS A 62 14.43 -12.53 4.72
C HIS A 62 13.24 -13.50 4.67
N ILE A 63 12.28 -13.31 3.75
CA ILE A 63 11.22 -14.30 3.51
C ILE A 63 11.78 -15.58 2.88
N VAL A 64 12.76 -15.45 1.97
CA VAL A 64 13.42 -16.59 1.31
C VAL A 64 14.22 -17.42 2.31
N ASP A 65 14.99 -16.78 3.20
CA ASP A 65 15.85 -17.43 4.18
C ASP A 65 15.11 -17.86 5.47
N GLY A 66 13.93 -17.31 5.72
CA GLY A 66 13.06 -17.66 6.85
C GLY A 66 13.25 -16.79 8.10
N THR A 67 13.95 -15.66 7.98
CA THR A 67 14.01 -14.63 9.02
C THR A 67 12.63 -14.03 9.29
N SER A 68 11.85 -13.77 8.23
CA SER A 68 10.43 -13.43 8.29
C SER A 68 9.57 -14.46 7.53
N ASP A 69 8.30 -14.60 7.93
CA ASP A 69 7.43 -15.66 7.39
C ASP A 69 6.59 -15.17 6.20
N PHE A 70 6.16 -13.91 6.26
CA PHE A 70 5.29 -13.31 5.25
C PHE A 70 5.42 -11.79 5.21
N ARG A 71 4.86 -11.21 4.15
CA ARG A 71 4.63 -9.76 4.04
C ARG A 71 3.29 -9.44 3.37
N ILE A 72 2.86 -8.19 3.50
CA ILE A 72 1.71 -7.65 2.78
C ILE A 72 2.22 -6.48 1.94
N ASP A 73 2.08 -6.59 0.62
CA ASP A 73 2.61 -5.62 -0.33
C ASP A 73 1.60 -5.34 -1.46
N ASP A 74 1.76 -4.17 -2.08
CA ASP A 74 1.07 -3.82 -3.32
C ASP A 74 1.47 -4.78 -4.44
N LYS A 75 0.48 -5.38 -5.11
CA LYS A 75 0.71 -6.35 -6.20
C LYS A 75 1.71 -5.84 -7.25
N PRO A 76 1.60 -4.61 -7.78
CA PRO A 76 2.50 -4.17 -8.85
C PRO A 76 3.95 -4.02 -8.37
N ILE A 77 4.14 -3.56 -7.13
CA ILE A 77 5.47 -3.47 -6.52
C ILE A 77 6.07 -4.86 -6.35
N PHE A 78 5.29 -5.81 -5.80
CA PHE A 78 5.71 -7.20 -5.67
C PHE A 78 6.11 -7.82 -7.01
N ASP A 79 5.26 -7.68 -8.04
CA ASP A 79 5.52 -8.25 -9.37
C ASP A 79 6.81 -7.67 -9.98
N THR A 80 7.03 -6.35 -9.85
CA THR A 80 8.24 -5.67 -10.34
C THR A 80 9.50 -6.17 -9.62
N TYR A 81 9.52 -6.18 -8.28
CA TYR A 81 10.68 -6.64 -7.53
C TYR A 81 10.97 -8.13 -7.76
N LYS A 82 9.92 -8.95 -7.83
CA LYS A 82 10.07 -10.38 -8.14
C LYS A 82 10.73 -10.60 -9.50
N LYS A 83 10.34 -9.81 -10.51
CA LYS A 83 10.91 -9.86 -11.85
C LYS A 83 12.36 -9.35 -11.87
N ASP A 84 12.59 -8.17 -11.31
CA ASP A 84 13.87 -7.46 -11.44
C ASP A 84 15.00 -8.12 -10.64
N PHE A 85 14.67 -8.71 -9.49
CA PHE A 85 15.64 -9.38 -8.61
C PHE A 85 15.58 -10.92 -8.68
N GLY A 86 14.66 -11.49 -9.47
CA GLY A 86 14.58 -12.94 -9.70
C GLY A 86 14.11 -13.75 -8.49
N PHE A 87 13.34 -13.14 -7.57
CA PHE A 87 12.83 -13.82 -6.39
C PHE A 87 11.86 -14.96 -6.73
N LYS A 88 11.97 -16.09 -6.03
CA LYS A 88 11.07 -17.24 -6.16
C LYS A 88 9.98 -17.22 -5.07
N LEU A 89 9.30 -16.10 -4.96
CA LEU A 89 8.23 -15.86 -3.99
C LEU A 89 6.85 -16.09 -4.60
N GLN A 90 5.89 -16.49 -3.76
CA GLN A 90 4.48 -16.59 -4.15
C GLN A 90 3.67 -15.53 -3.42
N GLY A 91 2.77 -14.89 -4.16
CA GLY A 91 1.81 -13.93 -3.61
C GLY A 91 0.39 -14.40 -3.86
N THR A 92 -0.44 -14.29 -2.85
CA THR A 92 -1.88 -14.55 -2.91
C THR A 92 -2.61 -13.25 -2.66
N PRO A 93 -3.65 -12.89 -3.46
CA PRO A 93 -4.49 -11.75 -3.15
C PRO A 93 -4.99 -11.82 -1.71
N LEU A 94 -4.89 -10.71 -0.99
CA LEU A 94 -5.50 -10.60 0.33
C LEU A 94 -7.03 -10.63 0.14
N PRO A 95 -7.75 -11.57 0.77
CA PRO A 95 -9.22 -11.58 0.72
C PRO A 95 -9.77 -10.25 1.22
N GLU A 96 -10.84 -9.75 0.60
CA GLU A 96 -11.40 -8.42 0.89
C GLU A 96 -11.84 -8.30 2.36
N ASP A 97 -12.49 -9.33 2.89
CA ASP A 97 -12.91 -9.41 4.30
C ASP A 97 -11.74 -9.35 5.29
N VAL A 98 -10.60 -9.94 4.92
CA VAL A 98 -9.36 -9.87 5.71
C VAL A 98 -8.70 -8.51 5.52
N SER A 99 -8.72 -7.95 4.32
CA SER A 99 -8.18 -6.62 4.04
C SER A 99 -8.92 -5.54 4.83
N GLU A 100 -10.24 -5.62 4.95
CA GLU A 100 -11.05 -4.69 5.74
C GLU A 100 -10.83 -4.84 7.25
N GLN A 101 -10.52 -6.05 7.72
CA GLN A 101 -10.16 -6.30 9.12
C GLN A 101 -8.77 -5.76 9.48
N ILE A 102 -7.83 -5.88 8.55
CA ILE A 102 -6.42 -5.49 8.77
C ILE A 102 -6.23 -4.00 8.47
N PHE A 103 -6.78 -3.50 7.37
CA PHE A 103 -6.60 -2.12 6.92
C PHE A 103 -7.90 -1.32 7.09
N THR A 104 -7.84 -0.30 7.94
CA THR A 104 -8.99 0.57 8.27
C THR A 104 -9.15 1.77 7.32
N ALA A 105 -8.29 1.90 6.31
CA ALA A 105 -8.19 3.10 5.46
C ALA A 105 -8.08 2.77 3.96
N ASP A 106 -8.37 3.78 3.14
CA ASP A 106 -8.08 3.76 1.71
C ASP A 106 -6.57 3.59 1.49
N LEU A 107 -6.20 2.48 0.86
CA LEU A 107 -4.80 2.11 0.56
C LEU A 107 -4.28 2.77 -0.72
N SER A 108 -4.80 3.95 -1.05
CA SER A 108 -4.28 4.77 -2.15
C SER A 108 -3.02 5.51 -1.71
N ALA A 109 -2.11 5.76 -2.65
CA ALA A 109 -0.94 6.59 -2.43
C ALA A 109 -1.27 8.07 -2.68
N TYR A 110 -0.73 8.96 -1.84
CA TYR A 110 -0.99 10.40 -1.90
C TYR A 110 0.31 11.21 -1.77
N PHE A 111 0.35 12.38 -2.42
CA PHE A 111 1.35 13.39 -2.09
C PHE A 111 0.99 14.05 -0.76
N LEU A 112 1.99 14.23 0.10
CA LEU A 112 1.82 14.91 1.39
C LEU A 112 2.31 16.36 1.27
N PHE A 113 1.55 17.27 1.87
CA PHE A 113 1.85 18.70 1.88
C PHE A 113 1.92 19.22 3.32
N PRO A 114 2.82 20.19 3.61
CA PRO A 114 2.81 20.87 4.90
C PRO A 114 1.46 21.52 5.19
N MET A 115 1.05 21.53 6.47
CA MET A 115 -0.17 22.22 6.92
C MET A 115 0.06 23.73 7.04
N THR A 116 0.38 24.38 5.92
CA THR A 116 0.59 25.83 5.80
C THR A 116 -0.19 26.36 4.59
N ASP A 117 -0.43 27.66 4.52
CA ASP A 117 -1.11 28.28 3.38
C ASP A 117 -0.38 28.00 2.05
N GLN A 118 0.96 28.00 2.09
CA GLN A 118 1.78 27.64 0.93
C GLN A 118 1.64 26.15 0.56
N GLY A 119 1.58 25.25 1.56
CA GLY A 119 1.36 23.83 1.33
C GLY A 119 -0.03 23.54 0.75
N ALA A 120 -1.06 24.25 1.22
CA ALA A 120 -2.41 24.17 0.68
C ALA A 120 -2.48 24.66 -0.78
N ALA A 121 -1.86 25.80 -1.08
CA ALA A 121 -1.80 26.30 -2.46
C ALA A 121 -1.09 25.32 -3.41
N LEU A 122 0.03 24.73 -2.97
CA LEU A 122 0.76 23.74 -3.77
C LEU A 122 -0.03 22.45 -3.99
N ARG A 123 -0.74 21.97 -2.96
CA ARG A 123 -1.66 20.83 -3.09
C ARG A 123 -2.69 21.10 -4.19
N ASP A 124 -3.35 22.26 -4.14
CA ASP A 124 -4.42 22.60 -5.07
C ASP A 124 -3.91 22.74 -6.51
N GLU A 125 -2.71 23.29 -6.70
CA GLU A 125 -2.03 23.33 -8.01
C GLU A 125 -1.73 21.91 -8.54
N ILE A 126 -1.20 21.03 -7.69
CA ILE A 126 -0.89 19.65 -8.06
C ILE A 126 -2.17 18.87 -8.39
N ASP A 127 -3.23 19.01 -7.60
CA ASP A 127 -4.52 18.37 -7.87
C ASP A 127 -5.08 18.76 -9.24
N GLN A 128 -4.97 20.04 -9.63
CA GLN A 128 -5.38 20.49 -10.96
C GLN A 128 -4.53 19.87 -12.08
N VAL A 129 -3.22 19.70 -11.86
CA VAL A 129 -2.33 19.03 -12.81
C VAL A 129 -2.67 17.54 -12.92
N LEU A 130 -2.91 16.86 -11.79
CA LEU A 130 -3.27 15.44 -11.77
C LEU A 130 -4.57 15.17 -12.52
N VAL A 131 -5.57 16.05 -12.42
CA VAL A 131 -6.80 15.95 -13.22
C VAL A 131 -6.50 16.02 -14.72
N LYS A 132 -5.66 16.97 -15.17
CA LYS A 132 -5.30 17.10 -16.59
C LYS A 132 -4.52 15.88 -17.11
N LEU A 133 -3.56 15.40 -16.32
CA LEU A 133 -2.77 14.20 -16.66
C LEU A 133 -3.61 12.92 -16.67
N GLN A 134 -4.70 12.88 -15.91
CA GLN A 134 -5.65 11.79 -15.97
C GLN A 134 -6.48 11.89 -17.25
N GLU A 135 -7.04 13.07 -17.54
CA GLU A 135 -7.92 13.31 -18.69
C GLU A 135 -7.20 13.10 -20.04
N ASP A 136 -5.93 13.46 -20.13
CA ASP A 136 -5.11 13.28 -21.33
C ASP A 136 -4.47 11.89 -21.47
N GLY A 137 -4.68 11.01 -20.48
CA GLY A 137 -4.17 9.63 -20.47
C GLY A 137 -2.70 9.47 -20.07
N THR A 138 -2.02 10.54 -19.67
CA THR A 138 -0.62 10.48 -19.23
C THR A 138 -0.44 9.59 -18.01
N LEU A 139 -1.32 9.69 -17.00
CA LEU A 139 -1.24 8.85 -15.80
C LEU A 139 -1.36 7.36 -16.14
N LYS A 140 -2.31 7.01 -17.01
CA LYS A 140 -2.47 5.63 -17.51
C LYS A 140 -1.18 5.14 -18.18
N LYS A 141 -0.62 5.94 -19.10
CA LYS A 141 0.60 5.58 -19.83
C LYS A 141 1.78 5.35 -18.88
N LEU A 142 1.95 6.22 -17.88
CA LEU A 142 2.98 6.06 -16.85
C LEU A 142 2.74 4.80 -16.00
N SER A 143 1.50 4.57 -15.58
CA SER A 143 1.12 3.40 -14.79
C SER A 143 1.42 2.11 -15.54
N GLU A 144 1.02 2.01 -16.81
CA GLU A 144 1.32 0.86 -17.66
C GLU A 144 2.84 0.70 -17.91
N GLN A 145 3.58 1.79 -18.08
CA GLN A 145 5.03 1.75 -18.27
C GLN A 145 5.79 1.17 -17.07
N PHE A 146 5.42 1.58 -15.85
CA PHE A 146 6.15 1.18 -14.63
C PHE A 146 5.58 -0.04 -13.94
N PHE A 147 4.28 -0.31 -14.10
CA PHE A 147 3.56 -1.35 -13.35
C PHE A 147 2.88 -2.40 -14.24
N GLY A 148 2.89 -2.20 -15.56
CA GLY A 148 2.33 -3.16 -16.52
C GLY A 148 0.80 -3.15 -16.64
N ALA A 149 0.11 -2.30 -15.88
CA ALA A 149 -1.33 -2.10 -15.94
C ALA A 149 -1.72 -0.69 -15.47
N ASP A 150 -2.94 -0.26 -15.77
CA ASP A 150 -3.48 1.01 -15.31
C ASP A 150 -3.97 0.90 -13.85
N HIS A 151 -3.28 1.60 -12.96
CA HIS A 151 -3.62 1.73 -11.54
C HIS A 151 -3.98 3.17 -11.15
N SER A 152 -4.15 4.07 -12.13
CA SER A 152 -4.49 5.46 -11.86
C SER A 152 -5.90 5.60 -11.26
N PRO A 153 -6.11 6.48 -10.26
CA PRO A 153 -7.43 6.68 -9.68
C PRO A 153 -8.32 7.54 -10.58
N ASP A 154 -9.63 7.45 -10.37
CA ASP A 154 -10.61 8.24 -11.12
C ASP A 154 -10.50 9.75 -10.80
N ALA A 155 -10.72 10.60 -11.80
CA ALA A 155 -10.64 12.06 -11.69
C ALA A 155 -11.49 12.65 -10.55
N SER A 156 -12.61 12.01 -10.20
CA SER A 156 -13.49 12.41 -9.09
C SER A 156 -12.82 12.39 -7.71
N ARG A 157 -11.68 11.70 -7.56
CA ARG A 157 -10.90 11.66 -6.31
C ARG A 157 -10.24 12.99 -6.00
N TRP A 158 -9.82 13.77 -7.00
CA TRP A 158 -9.21 15.09 -6.80
C TRP A 158 -10.23 16.22 -6.82
N ARG A 159 -11.29 16.10 -7.64
CA ARG A 159 -12.30 17.17 -7.80
C ARG A 159 -13.10 17.47 -6.52
N ARG A 160 -13.18 16.53 -5.56
CA ARG A 160 -13.88 16.76 -4.29
C ARG A 160 -13.19 17.76 -3.37
N GLN A 161 -11.87 17.90 -3.41
CA GLN A 161 -11.15 18.81 -2.51
C GLN A 161 -11.11 20.25 -3.03
N SER A 162 -11.18 20.46 -4.35
CA SER A 162 -11.15 21.81 -4.95
C SER A 162 -12.49 22.58 -4.86
N THR A 163 -13.61 21.89 -4.64
CA THR A 163 -14.94 22.52 -4.74
C THR A 163 -15.37 23.24 -3.46
N GLU A 164 -14.91 22.80 -2.28
CA GLU A 164 -15.14 23.52 -1.02
C GLU A 164 -14.38 24.87 -0.99
N PHE A 165 -13.22 24.95 -1.65
CA PHE A 165 -12.45 26.20 -1.75
C PHE A 165 -13.15 27.26 -2.62
N ILE A 166 -13.75 26.86 -3.75
CA ILE A 166 -14.47 27.80 -4.63
C ILE A 166 -15.72 28.35 -3.94
N SER A 167 -16.40 27.56 -3.10
CA SER A 167 -17.57 28.03 -2.37
C SER A 167 -17.24 29.00 -1.23
N SER A 168 -16.04 28.94 -0.64
CA SER A 168 -15.65 29.84 0.47
C SER A 168 -15.05 31.17 0.00
N VAL A 169 -14.64 31.28 -1.27
CA VAL A 169 -14.07 32.51 -1.86
C VAL A 169 -15.15 33.35 -2.56
N MET A 170 -16.34 32.80 -2.81
CA MET A 170 -17.48 33.50 -3.44
C MET A 170 -18.63 33.88 -2.48
N GLN A 171 -18.44 33.80 -1.16
CA GLN A 171 -19.35 34.35 -0.14
C GLN A 171 -18.62 35.39 0.71
#